data_AF-A0A7C3TLV4-F1
#
_entry.id   AF-A0A7C3TLV4-F1
#
_cell.length_a   1.000
_cell.length_b   1.000
_cell.length_c   1.000
_cell.angle_alpha   90.00
_cell.angle_beta   90.00
_cell.angle_gamma   90.00
#
_symmetry.space_group_name_H-M   'P 1'
#
loop_
_entity.id
_entity.type
_entity.pdbx_description
1 polymer ?
#
loop_
_entity_poly.entity_id
_entity_poly.type
_entity_poly.pdbx_seq_one_letter_code
_entity_poly.pdbx_strand_id
1 'polypeptide(L)'
;MALIDRLFGRNKTLADLNTQELRREEILLQKDRDRLLKKAEQLSEEKKKIFDRGAAEKSTEVRRALAVDFEMKTQEQLQIARELNLRNKELMTVSRLRMIRERQSRSRMGGRLNITSRDLVRITQLIEDDGVKTTAYADQLDEILRIGTEIDREALAGSSVGEAGADLLDIWKKMDEGEMNPEDALDEADRVVRRRASAEEQQ
;
A
#
# COMPACT_ATOMS: atom_id res chain seq x y z
N MET A 1 -13.95 -6.77 -5.47
CA MET A 1 -14.21 -7.82 -6.49
C MET A 1 -13.53 -7.57 -7.83
N ALA A 2 -13.19 -6.33 -8.21
CA ALA A 2 -12.71 -6.04 -9.57
C ALA A 2 -11.36 -6.65 -9.96
N LEU A 3 -10.38 -6.76 -9.05
CA LEU A 3 -9.03 -7.24 -9.40
C LEU A 3 -8.98 -8.75 -9.68
N ILE A 4 -9.46 -9.58 -8.74
CA ILE A 4 -9.37 -11.03 -8.86
C ILE A 4 -10.20 -11.55 -10.04
N ASP A 5 -11.39 -11.00 -10.25
CA ASP A 5 -12.20 -11.31 -11.43
C ASP A 5 -11.52 -10.89 -12.74
N ARG A 6 -10.82 -9.76 -12.77
CA ARG A 6 -10.08 -9.27 -13.95
C ARG A 6 -8.86 -10.15 -14.25
N LEU A 7 -8.14 -10.60 -13.23
CA LEU A 7 -6.93 -11.41 -13.37
C LEU A 7 -7.25 -12.88 -13.67
N PHE A 8 -8.16 -13.48 -12.93
CA PHE A 8 -8.43 -14.92 -12.96
C PHE A 8 -9.71 -15.30 -13.71
N GLY A 9 -10.62 -14.35 -13.97
CA GLY A 9 -11.93 -14.66 -14.53
C GLY A 9 -12.63 -15.79 -13.77
N ARG A 10 -13.58 -16.48 -14.43
CA ARG A 10 -14.25 -17.64 -13.82
C ARG A 10 -13.41 -18.93 -13.84
N ASN A 11 -12.39 -19.05 -14.71
CA ASN A 11 -11.72 -20.32 -15.02
C ASN A 11 -10.19 -20.27 -15.20
N LYS A 12 -9.50 -19.11 -15.07
CA LYS A 12 -8.04 -19.07 -15.24
C LYS A 12 -7.35 -19.49 -13.94
N THR A 13 -6.32 -20.30 -14.08
CA THR A 13 -5.39 -20.63 -13.00
C THR A 13 -4.15 -19.72 -13.08
N LEU A 14 -3.33 -19.70 -12.03
CA LEU A 14 -2.03 -18.99 -12.07
C LEU A 14 -1.15 -19.40 -13.26
N ALA A 15 -1.28 -20.65 -13.73
CA ALA A 15 -0.49 -21.14 -14.87
C ALA A 15 -0.84 -20.40 -16.17
N ASP A 16 -2.09 -19.94 -16.27
CA ASP A 16 -2.64 -19.21 -17.41
C ASP A 16 -2.36 -17.71 -17.34
N LEU A 17 -1.80 -17.21 -16.22
CA LEU A 17 -1.39 -15.82 -16.10
C LEU A 17 -0.11 -15.56 -16.89
N ASN A 18 -0.16 -14.55 -17.74
CA ASN A 18 0.99 -14.04 -18.47
C ASN A 18 1.70 -12.95 -17.65
N THR A 19 3.03 -13.04 -17.51
CA THR A 19 3.85 -12.01 -16.86
C THR A 19 3.65 -10.62 -17.47
N GLN A 20 3.43 -10.53 -18.78
CA GLN A 20 3.16 -9.26 -19.45
C GLN A 20 1.80 -8.65 -19.06
N GLU A 21 0.78 -9.49 -18.84
CA GLU A 21 -0.54 -9.04 -18.38
C GLU A 21 -0.45 -8.52 -16.93
N LEU A 22 0.24 -9.27 -16.05
CA LEU A 22 0.49 -8.84 -14.68
C LEU A 22 1.28 -7.53 -14.62
N ARG A 23 2.28 -7.35 -15.49
CA ARG A 23 3.05 -6.10 -15.55
C ARG A 23 2.20 -4.92 -16.03
N ARG A 24 1.29 -5.12 -17.00
CA ARG A 24 0.36 -4.08 -17.44
C ARG A 24 -0.59 -3.68 -16.31
N GLU A 25 -1.13 -4.65 -15.59
CA GLU A 25 -2.03 -4.40 -14.47
C GLU A 25 -1.32 -3.65 -13.34
N GLU A 26 -0.07 -4.03 -13.02
CA GLU A 26 0.78 -3.34 -12.04
C GLU A 26 0.96 -1.85 -12.40
N ILE A 27 1.23 -1.55 -13.68
CA ILE A 27 1.36 -0.16 -14.16
C ILE A 27 0.04 0.61 -14.05
N LEU A 28 -1.10 -0.02 -14.36
CA LEU A 28 -2.42 0.63 -14.24
C LEU A 28 -2.75 0.93 -12.78
N LEU A 29 -2.58 -0.04 -11.89
CA LEU A 29 -2.80 0.14 -10.46
C LEU A 29 -1.87 1.20 -9.86
N GLN A 30 -0.61 1.23 -10.28
CA GLN A 30 0.33 2.27 -9.86
C GLN A 30 -0.13 3.66 -10.31
N LYS A 31 -0.57 3.80 -11.56
CA LYS A 31 -1.10 5.07 -12.07
C LYS A 31 -2.34 5.53 -11.31
N ASP A 32 -3.24 4.62 -10.98
CA ASP A 32 -4.46 4.94 -10.23
C ASP A 32 -4.16 5.30 -8.77
N ARG A 33 -3.24 4.59 -8.12
CA ARG A 33 -2.69 4.97 -6.81
C ARG A 33 -2.10 6.38 -6.85
N ASP A 34 -1.25 6.69 -7.83
CA ASP A 34 -0.58 8.00 -7.94
C ASP A 34 -1.59 9.14 -8.18
N ARG A 35 -2.68 8.86 -8.91
CA ARG A 35 -3.79 9.81 -9.06
C ARG A 35 -4.53 10.06 -7.74
N LEU A 36 -4.80 9.00 -6.98
CA LEU A 36 -5.46 9.11 -5.68
C LEU A 36 -4.58 9.86 -4.66
N LEU A 37 -3.27 9.65 -4.68
CA LEU A 37 -2.31 10.39 -3.86
C LEU A 37 -2.37 11.89 -4.16
N LYS A 38 -2.28 12.27 -5.44
CA LYS A 38 -2.43 13.67 -5.86
C LYS A 38 -3.76 14.27 -5.44
N LYS A 39 -4.84 13.49 -5.52
CA LYS A 39 -6.17 13.95 -5.08
C LYS A 39 -6.22 14.15 -3.55
N ALA A 40 -5.58 13.26 -2.78
CA ALA A 40 -5.46 13.41 -1.33
C ALA A 40 -4.66 14.66 -0.92
N GLU A 41 -3.56 14.95 -1.63
CA GLU A 41 -2.78 16.17 -1.45
C GLU A 41 -3.64 17.42 -1.74
N GLN A 42 -4.34 17.45 -2.87
CA GLN A 42 -5.25 18.55 -3.24
C GLN A 42 -6.34 18.79 -2.20
N LEU A 43 -7.00 17.73 -1.70
CA LEU A 43 -7.99 17.87 -0.64
C LEU A 43 -7.39 18.42 0.65
N SER A 44 -6.14 18.06 0.96
CA SER A 44 -5.47 18.56 2.17
C SER A 44 -5.20 20.06 2.06
N GLU A 45 -4.78 20.54 0.89
CA GLU A 45 -4.65 21.98 0.61
C GLU A 45 -6.00 22.71 0.66
N GLU A 46 -7.05 22.14 0.06
CA GLU A 46 -8.40 22.72 0.08
C GLU A 46 -8.94 22.83 1.51
N LYS A 47 -8.78 21.79 2.33
CA LYS A 47 -9.15 21.82 3.75
C LYS A 47 -8.42 22.91 4.51
N LYS A 48 -7.11 23.05 4.28
CA LYS A 48 -6.31 24.11 4.90
C LYS A 48 -6.84 25.49 4.50
N LYS A 49 -7.13 25.72 3.22
CA LYS A 49 -7.72 26.99 2.75
C LYS A 49 -9.08 27.29 3.41
N ILE A 50 -9.94 26.29 3.55
CA ILE A 50 -11.25 26.44 4.23
C ILE A 50 -11.04 26.81 5.69
N PHE A 51 -10.12 26.14 6.38
CA PHE A 51 -9.78 26.42 7.77
C PHE A 51 -9.25 27.85 7.96
N ASP A 52 -8.25 28.24 7.16
CA ASP A 52 -7.63 29.57 7.22
C ASP A 52 -8.68 30.67 6.95
N ARG A 53 -9.57 30.44 5.97
CA ARG A 53 -10.70 31.34 5.69
C ARG A 53 -11.67 31.42 6.86
N GLY A 54 -12.04 30.29 7.46
CA GLY A 54 -12.94 30.23 8.61
C GLY A 54 -12.37 30.96 9.83
N ALA A 55 -11.04 30.88 10.04
CA ALA A 55 -10.35 31.58 11.11
C ALA A 55 -10.35 33.11 10.91
N ALA A 56 -10.20 33.58 9.66
CA ALA A 56 -10.20 35.00 9.33
C ALA A 56 -11.61 35.63 9.22
N GLU A 57 -12.63 34.82 8.94
CA GLU A 57 -14.01 35.26 8.75
C GLU A 57 -14.63 35.79 10.06
N LYS A 58 -15.44 36.84 10.00
CA LYS A 58 -16.10 37.45 11.18
C LYS A 58 -17.58 37.08 11.28
N SER A 59 -18.25 36.79 10.16
CA SER A 59 -19.65 36.36 10.17
C SER A 59 -19.78 34.93 10.71
N THR A 60 -20.68 34.76 11.68
CA THR A 60 -20.93 33.45 12.29
C THR A 60 -21.62 32.50 11.33
N GLU A 61 -22.49 33.02 10.47
CA GLU A 61 -23.22 32.29 9.44
C GLU A 61 -22.24 31.73 8.39
N VAL A 62 -21.29 32.54 7.94
CA VAL A 62 -20.27 32.12 6.98
C VAL A 62 -19.31 31.11 7.61
N ARG A 63 -18.90 31.30 8.87
CA ARG A 63 -18.10 30.29 9.59
C ARG A 63 -18.80 28.93 9.70
N ARG A 64 -20.11 28.91 9.96
CA ARG A 64 -20.89 27.66 10.01
C ARG A 64 -20.91 26.96 8.65
N ALA A 65 -21.09 27.71 7.56
CA ALA A 65 -21.02 27.14 6.22
C ALA A 65 -19.63 26.55 5.91
N LEU A 66 -18.55 27.28 6.23
CA LEU A 66 -17.17 26.78 6.06
C LEU A 66 -16.86 25.55 6.92
N ALA A 67 -17.44 25.45 8.12
CA ALA A 67 -17.30 24.26 8.96
C ALA A 67 -17.95 23.03 8.31
N VAL A 68 -19.13 23.19 7.70
CA VAL A 68 -19.78 22.11 6.93
C VAL A 68 -18.94 21.72 5.72
N ASP A 69 -18.41 22.69 4.97
CA ASP A 69 -17.52 22.40 3.83
C ASP A 69 -16.26 21.63 4.27
N PHE A 70 -15.67 22.02 5.40
CA PHE A 70 -14.51 21.32 5.98
C PHE A 70 -14.85 19.87 6.38
N GLU A 71 -16.04 19.65 6.96
CA GLU A 71 -16.53 18.31 7.29
C GLU A 71 -16.72 17.46 6.02
N MET A 72 -17.37 18.01 4.98
CA MET A 72 -17.55 17.33 3.70
C MET A 72 -16.21 16.94 3.07
N LYS A 73 -15.23 17.84 3.08
CA LYS A 73 -13.87 17.57 2.56
C LYS A 73 -13.13 16.53 3.40
N THR A 74 -13.36 16.50 4.71
CA THR A 74 -12.81 15.45 5.58
C THR A 74 -13.40 14.08 5.25
N GLN A 75 -14.70 14.00 5.00
CA GLN A 75 -15.33 12.75 4.56
C GLN A 75 -14.79 12.28 3.20
N GLU A 76 -14.59 13.19 2.26
CA GLU A 76 -13.96 12.88 0.96
C GLU A 76 -12.53 12.34 1.14
N GLN A 77 -11.73 12.97 2.01
CA GLN A 77 -10.38 12.52 2.33
C GLN A 77 -10.37 11.10 2.92
N LEU A 78 -11.30 10.78 3.82
CA LEU A 78 -11.45 9.43 4.39
C LEU A 78 -11.85 8.40 3.32
N GLN A 79 -12.68 8.77 2.34
CA GLN A 79 -13.00 7.89 1.22
C GLN A 79 -11.77 7.61 0.35
N ILE A 80 -10.98 8.64 0.02
CA ILE A 80 -9.74 8.48 -0.75
C ILE A 80 -8.73 7.62 0.01
N ALA A 81 -8.58 7.80 1.33
CA ALA A 81 -7.68 6.99 2.15
C ALA A 81 -8.03 5.49 2.07
N ARG A 82 -9.33 5.16 2.12
CA ARG A 82 -9.82 3.78 1.95
C ARG A 82 -9.55 3.24 0.55
N GLU A 83 -9.77 4.05 -0.48
CA GLU A 83 -9.47 3.64 -1.85
C GLU A 83 -7.97 3.46 -2.08
N LEU A 84 -7.12 4.30 -1.48
CA LEU A 84 -5.67 4.15 -1.49
C LEU A 84 -5.23 2.84 -0.84
N ASN A 85 -5.79 2.50 0.32
CA ASN A 85 -5.53 1.22 1.00
C ASN A 85 -5.87 0.04 0.09
N LEU A 86 -7.06 0.07 -0.52
CA LEU A 86 -7.50 -0.92 -1.49
C LEU A 86 -6.52 -1.05 -2.67
N ARG A 87 -6.15 0.06 -3.32
CA ARG A 87 -5.21 0.04 -4.46
C ARG A 87 -3.83 -0.44 -4.07
N ASN A 88 -3.37 -0.14 -2.85
CA ASN A 88 -2.10 -0.63 -2.34
C ASN A 88 -2.12 -2.16 -2.16
N LYS A 89 -3.18 -2.71 -1.54
CA LYS A 89 -3.36 -4.16 -1.40
C LYS A 89 -3.44 -4.86 -2.74
N GLU A 90 -4.21 -4.29 -3.68
CA GLU A 90 -4.30 -4.78 -5.05
C GLU A 90 -2.94 -4.80 -5.76
N LEU A 91 -2.17 -3.70 -5.67
CA LEU A 91 -0.84 -3.58 -6.24
C LEU A 91 0.12 -4.61 -5.64
N MET A 92 0.10 -4.79 -4.32
CA MET A 92 0.89 -5.80 -3.62
C MET A 92 0.57 -7.21 -4.12
N THR A 93 -0.71 -7.55 -4.26
CA THR A 93 -1.15 -8.84 -4.83
C THR A 93 -0.58 -9.06 -6.22
N VAL A 94 -0.78 -8.10 -7.13
CA VAL A 94 -0.31 -8.23 -8.51
C VAL A 94 1.20 -8.37 -8.57
N SER A 95 1.92 -7.58 -7.78
CA SER A 95 3.39 -7.62 -7.73
C SER A 95 3.90 -8.97 -7.22
N ARG A 96 3.30 -9.51 -6.15
CA ARG A 96 3.61 -10.85 -5.62
C ARG A 96 3.33 -11.95 -6.64
N LEU A 97 2.17 -11.90 -7.29
CA LEU A 97 1.81 -12.85 -8.36
C LEU A 97 2.79 -12.80 -9.54
N ARG A 98 3.25 -11.60 -9.94
CA ARG A 98 4.25 -11.43 -11.00
C ARG A 98 5.58 -12.04 -10.61
N MET A 99 6.09 -11.74 -9.41
CA MET A 99 7.36 -12.28 -8.90
C MET A 99 7.33 -13.82 -8.89
N ILE A 100 6.25 -14.38 -8.38
CA ILE A 100 6.00 -15.82 -8.37
C ILE A 100 6.07 -16.40 -9.79
N ARG A 101 5.38 -15.77 -10.75
CA ARG A 101 5.32 -16.26 -12.12
C ARG A 101 6.69 -16.22 -12.80
N GLU A 102 7.46 -15.17 -12.55
CA GLU A 102 8.84 -15.02 -13.03
C GLU A 102 9.80 -16.04 -12.41
N ARG A 103 9.63 -16.39 -11.12
CA ARG A 103 10.41 -17.45 -10.49
C ARG A 103 10.07 -18.82 -11.09
N GLN A 104 8.79 -19.10 -11.34
CA GLN A 104 8.35 -20.35 -11.98
C GLN A 104 8.83 -20.50 -13.43
N SER A 105 8.93 -19.41 -14.19
CA SER A 105 9.46 -19.49 -15.56
C SER A 105 10.98 -19.70 -15.61
N ARG A 106 11.70 -19.32 -14.55
CA ARG A 106 13.16 -19.51 -14.40
C ARG A 106 13.55 -20.86 -13.81
N SER A 107 12.73 -21.41 -12.90
CA SER A 107 12.98 -22.74 -12.30
C SER A 107 12.46 -23.87 -13.19
N ARG A 108 13.34 -24.78 -13.63
CA ARG A 108 12.93 -26.03 -14.30
C ARG A 108 12.27 -27.04 -13.35
N MET A 109 12.37 -26.85 -12.04
CA MET A 109 11.61 -27.61 -11.04
C MET A 109 10.32 -26.86 -10.73
N GLY A 110 9.28 -27.21 -11.49
CA GLY A 110 7.94 -26.63 -11.39
C GLY A 110 7.24 -27.00 -10.09
N GLY A 111 7.47 -26.23 -9.03
CA GLY A 111 6.52 -26.12 -7.93
C GLY A 111 5.25 -25.46 -8.45
N ARG A 112 4.22 -26.26 -8.76
CA ARG A 112 2.90 -25.74 -9.13
C ARG A 112 2.33 -25.07 -7.89
N LEU A 113 2.14 -23.76 -7.96
CA LEU A 113 1.30 -23.06 -7.01
C LEU A 113 -0.13 -23.49 -7.25
N ASN A 114 -0.61 -24.36 -6.36
CA ASN A 114 -2.00 -24.76 -6.32
C ASN A 114 -2.78 -23.71 -5.53
N ILE A 115 -2.92 -22.48 -6.08
CA ILE A 115 -3.92 -21.56 -5.56
C ILE A 115 -5.29 -22.17 -5.84
N THR A 116 -6.04 -22.45 -4.78
CA THR A 116 -7.41 -22.94 -4.90
C THR A 116 -8.39 -21.78 -5.01
N SER A 117 -9.61 -22.06 -5.48
CA SER A 117 -10.69 -21.06 -5.48
C SER A 117 -10.97 -20.53 -4.06
N ARG A 118 -10.72 -21.33 -3.01
CA ARG A 118 -10.83 -20.90 -1.61
C ARG A 118 -9.79 -19.84 -1.26
N ASP A 119 -8.56 -20.01 -1.73
CA ASP A 119 -7.46 -19.06 -1.53
C ASP A 119 -7.73 -17.73 -2.23
N LEU A 120 -8.31 -17.77 -3.44
CA LEU A 120 -8.73 -16.56 -4.17
C LEU A 120 -9.82 -15.78 -3.44
N VAL A 121 -10.81 -16.49 -2.88
CA VAL A 121 -11.87 -15.88 -2.06
C VAL A 121 -11.25 -15.21 -0.83
N ARG A 122 -10.30 -15.89 -0.17
CA ARG A 122 -9.60 -15.34 1.00
C ARG A 122 -8.79 -14.09 0.65
N ILE A 123 -8.01 -14.12 -0.43
CA ILE A 123 -7.27 -12.93 -0.90
C ILE A 123 -8.23 -11.78 -1.21
N THR A 124 -9.38 -12.07 -1.83
CA THR A 124 -10.40 -11.05 -2.13
C THR A 124 -10.93 -10.40 -0.85
N GLN A 125 -11.27 -11.20 0.16
CA GLN A 125 -11.73 -10.70 1.46
C GLN A 125 -10.68 -9.83 2.14
N LEU A 126 -9.40 -10.24 2.10
CA LEU A 126 -8.30 -9.48 2.68
C LEU A 126 -8.03 -8.14 1.96
N ILE A 127 -8.21 -8.10 0.64
CA ILE A 127 -8.10 -6.88 -0.16
C ILE A 127 -9.21 -5.89 0.24
N GLU A 128 -10.43 -6.38 0.45
CA GLU A 128 -11.61 -5.57 0.73
C GLU A 128 -11.72 -5.15 2.21
N ASP A 129 -11.10 -5.89 3.13
CA ASP A 129 -11.12 -5.58 4.55
C ASP A 129 -10.16 -4.41 4.87
N ASP A 130 -10.73 -3.22 5.00
CA ASP A 130 -10.02 -1.99 5.35
C ASP A 130 -9.39 -2.02 6.75
N GLY A 131 -9.86 -2.89 7.65
CA GLY A 131 -9.29 -3.08 9.00
C GLY A 131 -7.93 -3.79 9.01
N VAL A 132 -7.61 -4.53 7.94
CA VAL A 132 -6.32 -5.22 7.83
C VAL A 132 -5.23 -4.22 7.45
N LYS A 133 -4.27 -4.03 8.36
CA LYS A 133 -3.07 -3.22 8.11
C LYS A 133 -2.23 -3.81 6.97
N THR A 134 -1.55 -2.96 6.21
CA THR A 134 -0.72 -3.35 5.06
C THR A 134 0.33 -4.42 5.38
N THR A 135 0.94 -4.37 6.57
CA THR A 135 1.93 -5.37 7.02
C THR A 135 1.29 -6.73 7.26
N ALA A 136 0.20 -6.78 8.05
CA ALA A 136 -0.57 -8.00 8.29
C ALA A 136 -1.15 -8.58 6.98
N TYR A 137 -1.53 -7.72 6.04
CA TYR A 137 -1.96 -8.12 4.71
C TYR A 137 -0.83 -8.83 3.94
N ALA A 138 0.39 -8.29 3.96
CA ALA A 138 1.54 -8.89 3.31
C ALA A 138 1.81 -10.31 3.85
N ASP A 139 1.83 -10.44 5.18
CA ASP A 139 2.11 -11.72 5.84
C ASP A 139 1.05 -12.78 5.50
N GLN A 140 -0.23 -12.38 5.53
CA GLN A 140 -1.34 -13.27 5.18
C GLN A 140 -1.35 -13.62 3.70
N LEU A 141 -0.99 -12.68 2.82
CA LEU A 141 -0.87 -12.92 1.39
C LEU A 141 0.26 -13.91 1.11
N ASP A 142 1.42 -13.73 1.72
CA ASP A 142 2.58 -14.61 1.53
C ASP A 142 2.29 -16.04 2.05
N GLU A 143 1.54 -16.17 3.15
CA GLU A 143 1.03 -17.46 3.67
C GLU A 143 0.04 -18.13 2.69
N ILE A 144 -0.95 -17.39 2.18
CA ILE A 144 -1.95 -17.94 1.24
C ILE A 144 -1.30 -18.33 -0.08
N LEU A 145 -0.37 -17.52 -0.57
CA LEU A 145 0.38 -17.82 -1.77
C LEU A 145 1.39 -18.95 -1.54
N ARG A 146 1.47 -19.53 -0.33
CA ARG A 146 2.29 -20.68 0.07
C ARG A 146 3.61 -20.74 -0.69
N ILE A 147 4.32 -19.61 -0.69
CA ILE A 147 5.71 -19.56 -1.11
C ILE A 147 6.42 -20.59 -0.22
N GLY A 148 7.01 -21.61 -0.85
CA GLY A 148 7.69 -22.71 -0.18
C GLY A 148 8.76 -22.18 0.78
N THR A 149 8.39 -22.16 2.05
CA THR A 149 9.18 -21.87 3.23
C THR A 149 10.07 -23.05 3.56
N GLU A 150 11.17 -23.22 2.83
CA GLU A 150 12.32 -23.94 3.40
C GLU A 150 13.67 -23.37 2.98
N ILE A 151 13.78 -22.63 1.86
CA ILE A 151 15.09 -22.11 1.39
C ILE A 151 15.27 -20.60 1.62
N ASP A 152 14.19 -19.80 1.62
CA ASP A 152 14.30 -18.34 1.71
C ASP A 152 13.93 -17.77 3.10
N ARG A 153 13.68 -18.58 4.14
CA ARG A 153 13.31 -18.03 5.46
C ARG A 153 14.45 -17.19 6.08
N GLU A 154 15.71 -17.46 5.71
CA GLU A 154 16.86 -16.62 6.03
C GLU A 154 17.03 -15.41 5.08
N ALA A 155 16.58 -15.51 3.82
CA ALA A 155 16.77 -14.44 2.82
C ALA A 155 15.60 -13.42 2.77
N LEU A 156 14.38 -13.83 3.15
CA LEU A 156 13.17 -12.99 3.16
C LEU A 156 12.98 -12.23 4.48
N ALA A 157 13.81 -12.48 5.50
CA ALA A 157 13.86 -11.66 6.71
C ALA A 157 14.22 -10.18 6.43
N GLY A 158 14.70 -9.85 5.22
CA GLY A 158 15.09 -8.49 4.82
C GLY A 158 14.11 -7.70 3.93
N SER A 159 12.90 -8.18 3.58
CA SER A 159 12.12 -7.47 2.53
C SER A 159 10.59 -7.47 2.61
N SER A 160 10.00 -7.54 3.81
CA SER A 160 8.56 -7.35 4.04
C SER A 160 8.30 -6.00 4.72
N VAL A 161 8.45 -4.86 4.02
CA VAL A 161 8.46 -3.52 4.65
C VAL A 161 9.21 -3.60 5.98
N GLY A 162 10.52 -3.88 5.90
CA GLY A 162 11.37 -4.00 7.09
C GLY A 162 11.12 -2.80 7.99
N GLU A 163 11.31 -2.96 9.30
CA GLU A 163 11.08 -1.96 10.35
C GLU A 163 11.31 -0.49 9.94
N ALA A 164 12.22 -0.22 9.00
CA ALA A 164 12.40 1.05 8.28
C ALA A 164 11.11 1.72 7.75
N GLY A 165 10.13 0.97 7.23
CA GLY A 165 8.86 1.54 6.77
C GLY A 165 7.94 1.95 7.93
N ALA A 166 8.03 1.24 9.06
CA ALA A 166 7.34 1.63 10.30
C ALA A 166 8.03 2.83 10.98
N ASP A 167 9.35 2.87 10.93
CA ASP A 167 10.16 3.97 11.46
C ASP A 167 9.98 5.25 10.64
N LEU A 168 9.88 5.17 9.31
CA LEU A 168 9.55 6.30 8.45
C LEU A 168 8.15 6.87 8.74
N LEU A 169 7.17 5.99 9.01
CA LEU A 169 5.83 6.41 9.43
C LEU A 169 5.85 7.09 10.80
N ASP A 170 6.69 6.64 11.72
CA ASP A 170 6.87 7.27 13.04
C ASP A 170 7.60 8.63 12.93
N ILE A 171 8.60 8.74 12.06
CA ILE A 171 9.30 10.00 11.76
C ILE A 171 8.35 11.01 11.13
N TRP A 172 7.52 10.59 10.17
CA TRP A 172 6.52 11.48 9.57
C TRP A 172 5.45 11.88 10.57
N LYS A 173 5.05 11.00 11.49
CA LYS A 173 4.13 11.33 12.57
C LYS A 173 4.73 12.37 13.53
N LYS A 174 6.01 12.26 13.88
CA LYS A 174 6.74 13.25 14.69
C LYS A 174 6.88 14.60 13.97
N MET A 175 7.03 14.58 12.66
CA MET A 175 7.04 15.78 11.82
C MET A 175 5.64 16.44 11.80
N ASP A 176 4.57 15.65 11.68
CA ASP A 176 3.18 16.13 11.72
C ASP A 176 2.78 16.70 13.10
N GLU A 177 3.36 16.15 14.18
CA GLU A 177 3.19 16.64 15.57
C GLU A 177 4.08 17.86 15.88
N GLY A 178 4.97 18.26 14.95
CA GLY A 178 5.86 19.41 15.10
C GLY A 178 7.09 19.15 15.98
N GLU A 179 7.39 17.89 16.28
CA GLU A 179 8.54 17.46 17.09
C GLU A 179 9.85 17.42 16.29
N MET A 180 9.79 17.56 14.95
CA MET A 180 10.94 17.43 14.07
C MET A 180 10.82 18.35 12.85
N ASN A 181 11.91 19.04 12.49
CA ASN A 181 11.94 19.85 11.27
C ASN A 181 12.14 18.98 10.02
N PRO A 182 11.71 19.44 8.83
CA PRO A 182 11.81 18.65 7.59
C PRO A 182 13.23 18.25 7.20
N GLU A 183 14.23 19.08 7.51
CA GLU A 183 15.64 18.77 7.26
C GLU A 183 16.15 17.67 8.21
N ASP A 184 15.79 17.76 9.50
CA ASP A 184 16.14 16.77 10.52
C ASP A 184 15.45 15.41 10.27
N ALA A 185 14.21 15.44 9.76
CA ALA A 185 13.45 14.24 9.42
C ALA A 185 14.05 13.46 8.24
N LEU A 186 14.60 14.19 7.26
CA LEU A 186 15.23 13.59 6.09
C LEU A 186 16.58 12.97 6.47
N ASP A 187 17.35 13.64 7.32
CA ASP A 187 18.62 13.12 7.84
C ASP A 187 18.42 11.92 8.78
N GLU A 188 17.39 11.92 9.62
CA GLU A 188 17.08 10.80 10.52
C GLU A 188 16.53 9.60 9.74
N ALA A 189 15.70 9.84 8.71
CA ALA A 189 15.26 8.81 7.78
C ALA A 189 16.46 8.16 7.05
N ASP A 190 17.36 8.97 6.50
CA ASP A 190 18.57 8.49 5.83
C ASP A 190 19.51 7.75 6.78
N ARG A 191 19.63 8.22 8.03
CA ARG A 191 20.45 7.58 9.07
C ARG A 191 19.88 6.22 9.49
N VAL A 192 18.56 6.10 9.64
CA VAL A 192 17.88 4.84 9.98
C VAL A 192 18.07 3.82 8.86
N VAL A 193 17.95 4.25 7.60
CA VAL A 193 18.17 3.39 6.43
C VAL A 193 19.65 2.95 6.33
N ARG A 194 20.60 3.88 6.50
CA ARG A 194 22.05 3.56 6.43
C ARG A 194 22.54 2.70 7.59
N ARG A 195 22.05 2.93 8.81
CA ARG A 195 22.40 2.12 10.00
C ARG A 195 21.97 0.66 9.81
N ARG A 196 20.86 0.41 9.11
CA ARG A 196 20.42 -0.95 8.79
C ARG A 196 21.18 -1.57 7.62
N ALA A 197 21.44 -0.81 6.54
CA ALA A 197 22.26 -1.29 5.42
C ALA A 197 23.68 -1.72 5.87
N SER A 198 24.26 -1.04 6.86
CA SER A 198 25.56 -1.40 7.44
C SER A 198 25.50 -2.52 8.50
N ALA A 199 24.33 -2.79 9.09
CA ALA A 199 24.11 -3.94 9.96
C ALA A 199 23.91 -5.25 9.17
N GLU A 200 23.40 -5.16 7.93
CA GLU A 200 23.26 -6.29 7.00
C GLU A 200 24.59 -6.70 6.34
N GLU A 201 25.60 -5.81 6.27
CA GLU A 201 26.93 -6.10 5.71
C GLU A 201 27.92 -6.76 6.69
N GLN A 202 27.59 -6.84 7.99
CA GLN A 202 28.45 -7.42 9.05
C GLN A 202 27.98 -8.79 9.56
N GLN A 203 26.97 -9.39 8.94
CA GLN A 203 26.49 -10.76 9.17
C GLN A 203 26.81 -11.65 7.98
#